data_AF-A0A165N0P4-F1
#
_entry.id   AF-A0A165N0P4-F1
#
_cell.length_a   1.000
_cell.length_b   1.000
_cell.length_c   1.000
_cell.angle_alpha   90.00
_cell.angle_beta   90.00
_cell.angle_gamma   90.00
#
_symmetry.space_group_name_H-M   'P 1'
#
loop_
_entity.id
_entity.type
_entity.pdbx_description
1 polymer ?
#
loop_
_entity_poly.entity_id
_entity_poly.type
_entity_poly.pdbx_seq_one_letter_code
_entity_poly.pdbx_strand_id
1 'polypeptide(L)'
;MHSLALLALAPAIALAAPAVVSRASSSTITVLDAAQLQEFTPFAFFAAAAYCDTRLTTNWSCGPNCEGVADFIPTATGGDGSLVQFWFVGYYPQLNSVVVGHQGTKPANILPLLTDANFILEKPDEDTFPGLAAAGVMMHNGFHDQHQLTYGDILPAVQQTMADYNTTSVILAGHSLGAALSVLDGIALKIAMPDASFRIATFGQPRLGNKAFADYVDAHFPGTIRMTNKRDLVPTIPGRFLGYAHFSGEVHIKSDDSIVLCHGQDNTGCIIKDVPSIFSGDVTLHKGPYLGVIMKCPANDNIPAVVAPPTRNTGTGSGSGDIVGDILDVIGNL
;
A
#
# COMPACT_ATOMS: atom_id res chain seq x y z
N MET A 1 -65.32 -17.90 -44.74
CA MET A 1 -65.67 -17.68 -43.33
C MET A 1 -64.76 -18.57 -42.47
N HIS A 2 -63.81 -17.92 -41.79
CA HIS A 2 -63.02 -18.34 -40.62
C HIS A 2 -62.27 -19.68 -40.61
N SER A 3 -60.97 -19.62 -40.93
CA SER A 3 -59.94 -20.57 -40.47
C SER A 3 -59.59 -20.28 -39.00
N LEU A 4 -59.68 -21.28 -38.12
CA LEU A 4 -59.13 -21.23 -36.77
C LEU A 4 -57.70 -21.79 -36.76
N ALA A 5 -56.72 -20.95 -36.40
CA ALA A 5 -55.37 -21.37 -36.07
C ALA A 5 -55.29 -21.72 -34.57
N LEU A 6 -54.85 -22.94 -34.25
CA LEU A 6 -54.50 -23.33 -32.88
C LEU A 6 -53.16 -22.69 -32.49
N LEU A 7 -53.18 -21.83 -31.47
CA LEU A 7 -51.98 -21.33 -30.80
C LEU A 7 -51.63 -22.30 -29.66
N ALA A 8 -50.54 -23.06 -29.80
CA ALA A 8 -49.97 -23.85 -28.72
C ALA A 8 -49.14 -22.95 -27.80
N LEU A 9 -49.54 -22.79 -26.53
CA LEU A 9 -48.72 -22.16 -25.50
C LEU A 9 -47.62 -23.12 -25.05
N ALA A 10 -46.36 -22.74 -25.25
CA ALA A 10 -45.21 -23.40 -24.60
C ALA A 10 -45.06 -22.87 -23.16
N PRO A 11 -44.74 -23.73 -22.17
CA PRO A 11 -44.51 -23.28 -20.80
C PRO A 11 -43.14 -22.58 -20.70
N ALA A 12 -43.14 -21.36 -20.18
CA ALA A 12 -41.92 -20.63 -19.85
C ALA A 12 -41.28 -21.25 -18.59
N ILE A 13 -40.14 -21.91 -18.77
CA ILE A 13 -39.29 -22.33 -17.66
C ILE A 13 -38.55 -21.09 -17.16
N ALA A 14 -39.01 -20.51 -16.07
CA ALA A 14 -38.29 -19.44 -15.38
C ALA A 14 -37.07 -20.04 -14.67
N LEU A 15 -35.87 -19.83 -15.23
CA LEU A 15 -34.63 -20.03 -14.48
C LEU A 15 -34.57 -18.94 -13.40
N ALA A 16 -34.76 -19.33 -12.14
CA ALA A 16 -34.47 -18.48 -11.00
C ALA A 16 -32.96 -18.21 -10.98
N ALA A 17 -32.55 -17.00 -11.33
CA ALA A 17 -31.19 -16.53 -11.07
C ALA A 17 -30.94 -16.55 -9.54
N PRO A 18 -29.76 -16.99 -9.07
CA PRO A 18 -29.44 -16.92 -7.66
C PRO A 18 -29.54 -15.46 -7.21
N ALA A 19 -30.31 -15.21 -6.16
CA ALA A 19 -30.39 -13.90 -5.54
C ALA A 19 -28.98 -13.50 -5.09
N VAL A 20 -28.40 -12.47 -5.72
CA VAL A 20 -27.24 -11.77 -5.17
C VAL A 20 -27.68 -11.25 -3.82
N VAL A 21 -27.22 -11.88 -2.74
CA VAL A 21 -27.38 -11.37 -1.39
C VAL A 21 -26.59 -10.06 -1.34
N SER A 22 -27.25 -8.93 -1.59
CA SER A 22 -26.75 -7.63 -1.20
C SER A 22 -26.72 -7.62 0.32
N ARG A 23 -25.59 -8.03 0.89
CA ARG A 23 -25.37 -7.93 2.33
C ARG A 23 -25.28 -6.43 2.61
N ALA A 24 -26.23 -5.93 3.41
CA ALA A 24 -26.36 -4.51 3.74
C ALA A 24 -25.00 -3.93 4.14
N SER A 25 -24.61 -2.82 3.52
CA SER A 25 -23.42 -2.08 3.94
C SER A 25 -23.54 -1.75 5.43
N SER A 26 -22.57 -2.18 6.24
CA SER A 26 -22.51 -1.81 7.65
C SER A 26 -22.34 -0.29 7.75
N SER A 27 -23.05 0.31 8.71
CA SER A 27 -22.86 1.69 9.16
C SER A 27 -22.49 1.75 10.64
N THR A 28 -22.24 0.59 11.25
CA THR A 28 -21.85 0.48 12.65
C THR A 28 -20.48 1.10 12.85
N ILE A 29 -20.38 2.00 13.83
CA ILE A 29 -19.16 2.70 14.21
C ILE A 29 -18.96 2.64 15.73
N THR A 30 -17.72 2.72 16.17
CA THR A 30 -17.36 2.82 17.59
C THR A 30 -16.38 3.97 17.76
N VAL A 31 -16.65 4.91 18.66
CA VAL A 31 -15.71 5.99 18.99
C VAL A 31 -14.50 5.42 19.70
N LEU A 32 -13.30 5.80 19.27
CA LEU A 32 -12.05 5.40 19.89
C LEU A 32 -11.56 6.47 20.86
N ASP A 33 -10.99 6.06 21.98
CA ASP A 33 -10.34 6.97 22.93
C ASP A 33 -8.85 7.19 22.60
N ALA A 34 -8.23 8.14 23.29
CA ALA A 34 -6.84 8.50 23.07
C ALA A 34 -5.85 7.36 23.36
N ALA A 35 -6.15 6.49 24.34
CA ALA A 35 -5.25 5.39 24.71
C ALA A 35 -5.23 4.31 23.63
N GLN A 36 -6.39 4.00 23.05
CA GLN A 36 -6.50 3.08 21.91
C GLN A 36 -5.75 3.60 20.68
N LEU A 37 -5.71 4.92 20.47
CA LEU A 37 -5.03 5.52 19.33
C LEU A 37 -3.52 5.65 19.51
N GLN A 38 -3.06 5.79 20.75
CA GLN A 38 -1.64 5.97 21.07
C GLN A 38 -0.79 4.75 20.66
N GLU A 39 -1.39 3.55 20.63
CA GLU A 39 -0.72 2.33 20.16
C GLU A 39 -0.33 2.42 18.67
N PHE A 40 -1.05 3.21 17.87
CA PHE A 40 -0.82 3.31 16.42
C PHE A 40 0.03 4.51 16.01
N THR A 41 0.34 5.42 16.95
CA THR A 41 1.16 6.60 16.69
C THR A 41 2.54 6.27 16.11
N PRO A 42 3.29 5.25 16.61
CA PRO A 42 4.57 4.87 16.01
C PRO A 42 4.46 4.54 14.51
N PHE A 43 3.36 3.91 14.10
CA PHE A 43 3.15 3.54 12.69
C PHE A 43 2.95 4.75 11.79
N ALA A 44 2.32 5.82 12.30
CA ALA A 44 2.19 7.08 11.59
C ALA A 44 3.56 7.74 11.39
N PHE A 45 4.44 7.68 12.39
CA PHE A 45 5.82 8.16 12.26
C PHE A 45 6.62 7.35 11.24
N PHE A 46 6.53 6.02 11.23
CA PHE A 46 7.18 5.18 10.22
C PHE A 46 6.69 5.50 8.80
N ALA A 47 5.38 5.61 8.60
CA ALA A 47 4.80 5.97 7.31
C ALA A 47 5.25 7.37 6.84
N ALA A 48 5.39 8.33 7.76
CA ALA A 48 5.89 9.66 7.43
C ALA A 48 7.41 9.69 7.18
N ALA A 49 8.20 8.91 7.93
CA ALA A 49 9.64 8.77 7.76
C ALA A 49 10.00 8.19 6.39
N ALA A 50 9.16 7.31 5.84
CA ALA A 50 9.39 6.70 4.53
C ALA A 50 9.44 7.72 3.38
N TYR A 51 8.89 8.93 3.56
CA TYR A 51 9.02 10.00 2.57
C TYR A 51 10.44 10.61 2.46
N CYS A 52 11.35 10.27 3.38
CA CYS A 52 12.69 10.81 3.42
C CYS A 52 13.66 10.02 2.56
N ASP A 53 14.66 10.73 2.03
CA ASP A 53 15.74 10.15 1.22
C ASP A 53 16.52 9.08 2.00
N THR A 54 17.06 8.09 1.29
CA THR A 54 17.78 6.95 1.88
C THR A 54 18.94 7.37 2.78
N ARG A 55 19.58 8.52 2.53
CA ARG A 55 20.65 9.03 3.42
C ARG A 55 20.13 9.39 4.81
N LEU A 56 18.89 9.88 4.91
CA LEU A 56 18.26 10.24 6.17
C LEU A 56 17.72 9.01 6.88
N THR A 57 17.07 8.09 6.15
CA THR A 57 16.51 6.88 6.75
C THR A 57 17.60 5.88 7.15
N THR A 58 18.72 5.81 6.41
CA THR A 58 19.89 4.99 6.81
C THR A 58 20.48 5.46 8.14
N ASN A 59 20.57 6.77 8.34
CA ASN A 59 21.14 7.36 9.57
C ASN A 59 20.08 7.62 10.65
N TRP A 60 18.82 7.27 10.38
CA TRP A 60 17.66 7.61 11.19
C TRP A 60 17.60 9.09 11.64
N SER A 61 17.89 10.01 10.71
CA SER A 61 18.06 11.45 10.96
C SER A 61 17.00 12.32 10.29
N CYS A 62 15.79 11.78 10.10
CA CYS A 62 14.69 12.40 9.37
C CYS A 62 13.88 13.44 10.16
N GLY A 63 14.49 14.08 11.16
CA GLY A 63 13.87 15.09 12.02
C GLY A 63 12.72 14.52 12.87
N PRO A 64 11.63 15.29 13.09
CA PRO A 64 10.54 14.91 13.97
C PRO A 64 9.92 13.53 13.71
N ASN A 65 9.96 13.05 12.46
CA ASN A 65 9.45 11.73 12.12
C ASN A 65 10.30 10.62 12.75
N CYS A 66 11.63 10.73 12.70
CA CYS A 66 12.55 9.77 13.31
C CYS A 66 12.60 9.95 14.82
N GLU A 67 12.51 11.19 15.33
CA GLU A 67 12.45 11.49 16.76
C GLU A 67 11.23 10.87 17.46
N GLY A 68 10.10 10.75 16.76
CA GLY A 68 8.89 10.07 17.26
C GLY A 68 9.04 8.56 17.48
N VAL A 69 10.09 7.96 16.91
CA VAL A 69 10.44 6.53 16.98
C VAL A 69 11.97 6.39 17.07
N ALA A 70 12.57 7.13 18.00
CA ALA A 70 14.01 7.39 18.03
C ALA A 70 14.90 6.14 18.27
N ASP A 71 14.36 5.08 18.84
CA ASP A 71 15.07 3.82 19.11
C ASP A 71 14.96 2.80 17.97
N PHE A 72 14.33 3.16 16.86
CA PHE A 72 14.35 2.33 15.66
C PHE A 72 15.76 2.26 15.06
N ILE A 73 16.15 1.05 14.66
CA ILE A 73 17.47 0.74 14.12
C ILE A 73 17.32 0.34 12.66
N PRO A 74 17.54 1.25 11.69
CA PRO A 74 17.49 0.91 10.27
C PRO A 74 18.58 -0.11 9.92
N THR A 75 18.23 -1.12 9.15
CA THR A 75 19.15 -2.18 8.68
C THR A 75 19.28 -2.21 7.15
N ALA A 76 18.25 -1.77 6.43
CA ALA A 76 18.29 -1.60 4.98
C ALA A 76 17.41 -0.42 4.55
N THR A 77 17.79 0.24 3.47
CA THR A 77 16.98 1.27 2.81
C THR A 77 17.18 1.19 1.30
N GLY A 78 16.18 1.57 0.53
CA GLY A 78 16.29 1.59 -0.93
C GLY A 78 15.26 2.50 -1.59
N GLY A 79 15.21 2.41 -2.92
CA GLY A 79 14.41 3.27 -3.78
C GLY A 79 15.09 4.61 -4.12
N ASP A 80 14.52 5.29 -5.11
CA ASP A 80 14.97 6.60 -5.59
C ASP A 80 13.92 7.71 -5.39
N GLY A 81 12.75 7.34 -4.85
CA GLY A 81 11.61 8.22 -4.62
C GLY A 81 10.96 8.76 -5.89
N SER A 82 11.24 8.11 -7.02
CA SER A 82 10.71 8.41 -8.33
C SER A 82 10.19 7.13 -8.99
N LEU A 83 11.05 6.35 -9.66
CA LEU A 83 10.67 5.11 -10.32
C LEU A 83 10.37 4.01 -9.31
N VAL A 84 11.19 3.96 -8.25
CA VAL A 84 11.04 3.04 -7.12
C VAL A 84 10.82 3.88 -5.88
N GLN A 85 9.67 3.70 -5.24
CA GLN A 85 9.36 4.41 -3.99
C GLN A 85 10.43 4.12 -2.93
N PHE A 86 10.79 5.12 -2.12
CA PHE A 86 11.67 4.88 -0.99
C PHE A 86 11.07 3.83 -0.07
N TRP A 87 11.93 3.00 0.49
CA TRP A 87 11.57 2.01 1.48
C TRP A 87 12.69 1.84 2.50
N PHE A 88 12.34 1.33 3.67
CA PHE A 88 13.30 0.93 4.69
C PHE A 88 12.86 -0.33 5.42
N VAL A 89 13.84 -1.07 5.92
CA VAL A 89 13.69 -2.17 6.87
C VAL A 89 14.56 -1.86 8.08
N GLY A 90 14.10 -2.24 9.27
CA GLY A 90 14.89 -2.12 10.49
C GLY A 90 14.20 -2.73 11.70
N TYR A 91 14.84 -2.68 12.86
CA TYR A 91 14.32 -3.24 14.09
C TYR A 91 13.78 -2.17 15.02
N TYR A 92 12.59 -2.40 15.58
CA TYR A 92 11.97 -1.53 16.58
C TYR A 92 11.93 -2.22 17.95
N PRO A 93 12.79 -1.83 18.91
CA PRO A 93 12.90 -2.49 20.20
C PRO A 93 11.61 -2.44 21.04
N GLN A 94 10.87 -1.33 21.04
CA GLN A 94 9.66 -1.20 21.88
C GLN A 94 8.61 -2.29 21.62
N LEU A 95 8.52 -2.78 20.38
CA LEU A 95 7.57 -3.82 19.98
C LEU A 95 8.26 -5.14 19.61
N ASN A 96 9.56 -5.26 19.84
CA ASN A 96 10.38 -6.39 19.43
C ASN A 96 10.05 -6.86 17.99
N SER A 97 10.04 -5.94 17.03
CA SER A 97 9.52 -6.21 15.68
C SER A 97 10.42 -5.62 14.62
N VAL A 98 10.55 -6.32 13.50
CA VAL A 98 11.07 -5.73 12.26
C VAL A 98 10.00 -4.79 11.69
N VAL A 99 10.37 -3.62 11.20
CA VAL A 99 9.46 -2.67 10.56
C VAL A 99 9.86 -2.51 9.10
N VAL A 100 8.86 -2.56 8.22
CA VAL A 100 8.97 -2.19 6.80
C VAL A 100 8.15 -0.92 6.57
N GLY A 101 8.82 0.12 6.06
CA GLY A 101 8.19 1.39 5.71
C GLY A 101 8.26 1.66 4.21
N HIS A 102 7.15 2.08 3.60
CA HIS A 102 7.09 2.45 2.19
C HIS A 102 6.61 3.88 1.94
N GLN A 103 7.30 4.57 1.04
CA GLN A 103 6.92 5.88 0.56
C GLN A 103 5.66 5.83 -0.30
N GLY A 104 4.79 6.82 -0.13
CA GLY A 104 3.72 7.11 -1.08
C GLY A 104 4.09 8.14 -2.13
N THR A 105 3.26 8.29 -3.16
CA THR A 105 3.49 9.32 -4.17
C THR A 105 3.26 10.74 -3.62
N LYS A 106 3.79 11.74 -4.33
CA LYS A 106 3.48 13.15 -4.06
C LYS A 106 2.01 13.42 -4.40
N PRO A 107 1.23 14.15 -3.57
CA PRO A 107 -0.19 14.39 -3.86
C PRO A 107 -0.51 15.05 -5.20
N ALA A 108 0.41 15.87 -5.73
CA ALA A 108 0.28 16.43 -7.08
C ALA A 108 0.27 15.34 -8.18
N ASN A 109 0.86 14.17 -7.92
CA ASN A 109 0.92 13.03 -8.82
C ASN A 109 -0.26 12.06 -8.61
N ILE A 110 -1.08 12.25 -7.57
CA ILE A 110 -2.28 11.45 -7.31
C ILE A 110 -3.44 11.87 -8.21
N LEU A 111 -3.52 13.17 -8.56
CA LEU A 111 -4.57 13.69 -9.43
C LEU A 111 -4.53 13.11 -10.86
N PRO A 112 -3.37 12.97 -11.52
CA PRO A 112 -3.28 12.28 -12.81
C PRO A 112 -3.70 10.80 -12.75
N LEU A 113 -3.35 10.09 -11.67
CA LEU A 113 -3.76 8.68 -11.47
C LEU A 113 -5.29 8.53 -11.43
N LEU A 114 -6.01 9.57 -11.00
CA LEU A 114 -7.48 9.60 -10.99
C LEU A 114 -8.10 9.86 -12.37
N THR A 115 -7.43 10.64 -13.22
CA THR A 115 -7.96 11.03 -14.54
C THR A 115 -7.65 9.99 -15.62
N ASP A 116 -6.54 9.27 -15.48
CA ASP A 116 -6.06 8.31 -16.49
C ASP A 116 -6.76 6.95 -16.36
N ALA A 117 -7.51 6.73 -15.27
CA ALA A 117 -8.44 5.61 -15.06
C ALA A 117 -7.89 4.20 -15.34
N ASN A 118 -6.57 4.00 -15.28
CA ASN A 118 -5.95 2.69 -15.51
C ASN A 118 -6.01 1.80 -14.26
N PHE A 119 -7.21 1.63 -13.70
CA PHE A 119 -7.49 0.83 -12.51
C PHE A 119 -7.78 -0.61 -12.89
N ILE A 120 -6.81 -1.30 -13.48
CA ILE A 120 -6.97 -2.67 -13.96
C ILE A 120 -6.78 -3.64 -12.81
N LEU A 121 -7.78 -4.50 -12.59
CA LEU A 121 -7.64 -5.68 -11.76
C LEU A 121 -6.94 -6.77 -12.56
N GLU A 122 -5.80 -7.23 -12.05
CA GLU A 122 -5.03 -8.32 -12.64
C GLU A 122 -4.83 -9.47 -11.67
N LYS A 123 -4.44 -10.62 -12.23
CA LYS A 123 -4.07 -11.78 -11.43
C LYS A 123 -2.70 -11.52 -10.81
N PRO A 124 -2.50 -11.85 -9.53
CA PRO A 124 -1.19 -11.72 -8.92
C PRO A 124 -0.20 -12.72 -9.55
N ASP A 125 1.07 -12.34 -9.56
CA ASP A 125 2.17 -13.18 -10.00
C ASP A 125 2.30 -14.44 -9.13
N GLU A 126 2.40 -15.62 -9.75
CA GLU A 126 2.42 -16.90 -9.03
C GLU A 126 3.76 -17.18 -8.33
N ASP A 127 4.87 -16.53 -8.72
CA ASP A 127 6.16 -16.70 -8.04
C ASP A 127 6.15 -15.98 -6.69
N THR A 128 5.48 -14.83 -6.62
CA THR A 128 5.37 -14.01 -5.39
C THR A 128 4.13 -14.33 -4.54
N PHE A 129 3.02 -14.66 -5.19
CA PHE A 129 1.71 -14.85 -4.57
C PHE A 129 1.07 -16.20 -4.95
N PRO A 130 1.77 -17.33 -4.74
CA PRO A 130 1.33 -18.64 -5.20
C PRO A 130 -0.08 -19.00 -4.72
N GLY A 131 -0.93 -19.43 -5.65
CA GLY A 131 -2.28 -19.91 -5.40
C GLY A 131 -3.35 -18.83 -5.18
N LEU A 132 -2.99 -17.55 -5.07
CA LEU A 132 -3.96 -16.48 -4.86
C LEU A 132 -4.86 -16.27 -6.09
N ALA A 133 -4.30 -16.34 -7.31
CA ALA A 133 -5.10 -16.20 -8.53
C ALA A 133 -6.14 -17.32 -8.66
N ALA A 134 -5.77 -18.55 -8.26
CA ALA A 134 -6.70 -19.70 -8.22
C ALA A 134 -7.82 -19.51 -7.18
N ALA A 135 -7.56 -18.79 -6.09
CA ALA A 135 -8.56 -18.37 -5.11
C ALA A 135 -9.43 -17.19 -5.57
N GLY A 136 -9.24 -16.71 -6.80
CA GLY A 136 -10.01 -15.59 -7.38
C GLY A 136 -9.56 -14.20 -6.93
N VAL A 137 -8.41 -14.11 -6.24
CA VAL A 137 -7.80 -12.82 -5.84
C VAL A 137 -7.35 -12.08 -7.10
N MET A 138 -7.71 -10.80 -7.17
CA MET A 138 -7.18 -9.87 -8.17
C MET A 138 -6.72 -8.59 -7.50
N MET A 139 -5.61 -8.04 -7.96
CA MET A 139 -4.93 -6.87 -7.40
C MET A 139 -4.85 -5.75 -8.45
N HIS A 140 -4.69 -4.51 -8.00
CA HIS A 140 -4.44 -3.38 -8.86
C HIS A 140 -3.08 -3.54 -9.55
N ASN A 141 -3.06 -3.54 -10.88
CA ASN A 141 -1.86 -3.78 -11.67
C ASN A 141 -0.68 -2.86 -11.30
N GLY A 142 -0.91 -1.54 -11.24
CA GLY A 142 0.16 -0.61 -10.89
C GLY A 142 0.72 -0.78 -9.46
N PHE A 143 -0.04 -1.31 -8.51
CA PHE A 143 0.47 -1.58 -7.15
C PHE A 143 1.25 -2.89 -7.14
N HIS A 144 0.75 -3.89 -7.86
CA HIS A 144 1.45 -5.16 -8.05
C HIS A 144 2.81 -4.94 -8.76
N ASP A 145 2.84 -4.21 -9.88
CA ASP A 145 4.07 -3.87 -10.60
C ASP A 145 5.09 -3.15 -9.71
N GLN A 146 4.64 -2.16 -8.92
CA GLN A 146 5.52 -1.42 -8.02
C GLN A 146 6.06 -2.28 -6.87
N HIS A 147 5.26 -3.21 -6.35
CA HIS A 147 5.70 -4.17 -5.33
C HIS A 147 6.77 -5.12 -5.87
N GLN A 148 6.62 -5.59 -7.11
CA GLN A 148 7.62 -6.46 -7.76
C GLN A 148 9.02 -5.82 -7.86
N LEU A 149 9.09 -4.48 -7.94
CA LEU A 149 10.37 -3.76 -7.99
C LEU A 149 11.14 -3.78 -6.66
N THR A 150 10.47 -4.01 -5.52
CA THR A 150 11.10 -3.91 -4.19
C THR A 150 11.11 -5.23 -3.42
N TYR A 151 10.24 -6.18 -3.75
CA TYR A 151 10.10 -7.44 -3.03
C TYR A 151 11.41 -8.24 -2.92
N GLY A 152 12.19 -8.30 -4.02
CA GLY A 152 13.47 -9.01 -4.07
C GLY A 152 14.53 -8.48 -3.11
N ASP A 153 14.46 -7.20 -2.73
CA ASP A 153 15.37 -6.58 -1.77
C ASP A 153 14.80 -6.61 -0.34
N ILE A 154 13.49 -6.45 -0.18
CA ILE A 154 12.83 -6.35 1.12
C ILE A 154 12.76 -7.71 1.83
N LEU A 155 12.41 -8.79 1.13
CA LEU A 155 12.33 -10.13 1.74
C LEU A 155 13.64 -10.54 2.44
N PRO A 156 14.82 -10.52 1.77
CA PRO A 156 16.07 -10.89 2.44
C PRO A 156 16.45 -9.90 3.54
N ALA A 157 16.18 -8.60 3.40
CA ALA A 157 16.45 -7.61 4.44
C ALA A 157 15.61 -7.87 5.71
N VAL A 158 14.33 -8.22 5.55
CA VAL A 158 13.46 -8.60 6.67
C VAL A 158 13.96 -9.88 7.34
N GLN A 159 14.26 -10.92 6.57
CA GLN A 159 14.77 -12.19 7.10
C GLN A 159 16.09 -12.01 7.87
N GLN A 160 17.01 -11.22 7.34
CA GLN A 160 18.28 -10.92 8.00
C GLN A 160 18.05 -10.16 9.31
N THR A 161 17.20 -9.12 9.29
CA THR A 161 16.90 -8.34 10.49
C THR A 161 16.21 -9.19 11.56
N MET A 162 15.29 -10.08 11.17
CA MET A 162 14.64 -11.03 12.08
C MET A 162 15.67 -11.94 12.76
N ALA A 163 16.66 -12.43 12.01
CA ALA A 163 17.74 -13.28 12.54
C ALA A 163 18.66 -12.51 13.49
N ASP A 164 19.08 -11.28 13.12
CA ASP A 164 19.99 -10.46 13.90
C ASP A 164 19.43 -10.08 15.27
N TYR A 165 18.11 -9.86 15.36
CA TYR A 165 17.42 -9.44 16.57
C TYR A 165 16.58 -10.53 17.24
N ASN A 166 16.63 -11.77 16.72
CA ASN A 166 15.88 -12.92 17.23
C ASN A 166 14.38 -12.62 17.45
N THR A 167 13.72 -12.10 16.41
CA THR A 167 12.28 -11.80 16.42
C THR A 167 11.54 -12.50 15.28
N THR A 168 10.27 -12.80 15.51
CA THR A 168 9.33 -13.33 14.51
C THR A 168 8.22 -12.35 14.16
N SER A 169 8.28 -11.12 14.67
CA SER A 169 7.24 -10.11 14.47
C SER A 169 7.65 -9.08 13.43
N VAL A 170 6.74 -8.77 12.52
CA VAL A 170 6.90 -7.80 11.43
C VAL A 170 5.77 -6.78 11.47
N ILE A 171 6.13 -5.51 11.37
CA ILE A 171 5.20 -4.37 11.27
C ILE A 171 5.37 -3.77 9.89
N LEU A 172 4.27 -3.50 9.21
CA LEU A 172 4.26 -2.83 7.91
C LEU A 172 3.47 -1.54 8.02
N ALA A 173 4.11 -0.44 7.62
CA ALA A 173 3.52 0.88 7.69
C ALA A 173 3.77 1.67 6.40
N GLY A 174 2.71 2.32 5.92
CA GLY A 174 2.79 3.08 4.68
C GLY A 174 1.65 4.06 4.54
N HIS A 175 1.85 5.06 3.69
CA HIS A 175 0.84 6.05 3.34
C HIS A 175 0.63 6.11 1.83
N SER A 176 -0.59 6.38 1.36
CA SER A 176 -0.91 6.52 -0.07
C SER A 176 -0.52 5.28 -0.89
N LEU A 177 0.25 5.41 -1.96
CA LEU A 177 0.85 4.27 -2.67
C LEU A 177 1.64 3.35 -1.72
N GLY A 178 2.42 3.91 -0.79
CA GLY A 178 3.21 3.12 0.16
C GLY A 178 2.33 2.28 1.09
N ALA A 179 1.12 2.74 1.40
CA ALA A 179 0.13 1.93 2.11
C ALA A 179 -0.31 0.70 1.30
N ALA A 180 -0.45 0.85 -0.02
CA ALA A 180 -0.77 -0.28 -0.88
C ALA A 180 0.37 -1.31 -0.88
N LEU A 181 1.61 -0.83 -1.05
CA LEU A 181 2.82 -1.67 -1.03
C LEU A 181 2.99 -2.41 0.31
N SER A 182 2.78 -1.73 1.45
CA SER A 182 2.85 -2.37 2.78
C SER A 182 1.87 -3.52 2.97
N VAL A 183 0.69 -3.49 2.34
CA VAL A 183 -0.25 -4.62 2.42
C VAL A 183 0.22 -5.76 1.52
N LEU A 184 0.72 -5.46 0.33
CA LEU A 184 1.26 -6.47 -0.60
C LEU A 184 2.51 -7.16 -0.02
N ASP A 185 3.43 -6.38 0.58
CA ASP A 185 4.57 -6.92 1.32
C ASP A 185 4.08 -7.84 2.45
N GLY A 186 3.05 -7.41 3.20
CA GLY A 186 2.50 -8.21 4.29
C GLY A 186 2.04 -9.58 3.82
N ILE A 187 1.33 -9.63 2.68
CA ILE A 187 0.87 -10.86 2.03
C ILE A 187 2.07 -11.70 1.58
N ALA A 188 2.99 -11.13 0.79
CA ALA A 188 4.12 -11.86 0.22
C ALA A 188 5.06 -12.40 1.30
N LEU A 189 5.40 -11.58 2.29
CA LEU A 189 6.22 -11.97 3.44
C LEU A 189 5.53 -13.04 4.30
N LYS A 190 4.20 -12.99 4.49
CA LYS A 190 3.47 -14.04 5.22
C LYS A 190 3.50 -15.37 4.47
N ILE A 191 3.44 -15.35 3.15
CA ILE A 191 3.60 -16.56 2.32
C ILE A 191 5.02 -17.11 2.46
N ALA A 192 6.04 -16.25 2.39
CA ALA A 192 7.44 -16.65 2.51
C ALA A 192 7.84 -17.09 3.93
N MET A 193 7.19 -16.54 4.96
CA MET A 193 7.48 -16.75 6.38
C MET A 193 6.17 -17.03 7.15
N PRO A 194 5.56 -18.22 6.98
CA PRO A 194 4.23 -18.52 7.51
C PRO A 194 4.14 -18.47 9.04
N ASP A 195 5.25 -18.71 9.73
CA ASP A 195 5.32 -18.71 11.20
C ASP A 195 5.53 -17.31 11.81
N ALA A 196 5.81 -16.30 10.98
CA ALA A 196 5.95 -14.93 11.44
C ALA A 196 4.58 -14.28 11.74
N SER A 197 4.60 -13.34 12.69
CA SER A 197 3.45 -12.53 13.08
C SER A 197 3.52 -11.16 12.39
N PHE A 198 2.39 -10.68 11.88
CA PHE A 198 2.35 -9.47 11.06
C PHE A 198 1.33 -8.48 11.60
N ARG A 199 1.71 -7.20 11.66
CA ARG A 199 0.83 -6.07 11.96
C ARG A 199 0.92 -5.07 10.83
N ILE A 200 -0.22 -4.69 10.27
CA ILE A 200 -0.27 -3.74 9.15
C ILE A 200 -1.04 -2.51 9.57
N ALA A 201 -0.45 -1.34 9.37
CA ALA A 201 -1.07 -0.05 9.67
C ALA A 201 -0.86 0.91 8.50
N THR A 202 -1.94 1.27 7.84
CA THR A 202 -1.91 2.10 6.65
C THR A 202 -2.62 3.43 6.84
N PHE A 203 -2.20 4.44 6.08
CA PHE A 203 -2.74 5.79 6.16
C PHE A 203 -3.12 6.27 4.75
N GLY A 204 -4.36 6.74 4.57
CA GLY A 204 -4.81 7.21 3.25
C GLY A 204 -4.78 6.11 2.18
N GLN A 205 -4.93 4.83 2.57
CA GLN A 205 -4.76 3.69 1.68
C GLN A 205 -5.86 3.64 0.60
N PRO A 206 -5.53 3.54 -0.71
CA PRO A 206 -6.51 3.29 -1.76
C PRO A 206 -7.12 1.87 -1.64
N ARG A 207 -8.11 1.53 -2.48
CA ARG A 207 -8.52 0.13 -2.67
C ARG A 207 -7.47 -0.61 -3.48
N LEU A 208 -7.09 -1.80 -3.05
CA LEU A 208 -5.97 -2.55 -3.62
C LEU A 208 -6.38 -3.65 -4.58
N GLY A 209 -7.60 -4.17 -4.47
CA GLY A 209 -8.00 -5.35 -5.20
C GLY A 209 -9.49 -5.61 -5.14
N ASN A 210 -9.88 -6.77 -5.65
CA ASN A 210 -11.28 -7.18 -5.69
C ASN A 210 -11.80 -7.66 -4.32
N LYS A 211 -13.05 -8.11 -4.28
CA LYS A 211 -13.66 -8.66 -3.06
C LYS A 211 -12.91 -9.87 -2.50
N ALA A 212 -12.39 -10.75 -3.35
CA ALA A 212 -11.62 -11.91 -2.91
C ALA A 212 -10.29 -11.49 -2.26
N PHE A 213 -9.62 -10.46 -2.79
CA PHE A 213 -8.46 -9.83 -2.14
C PHE A 213 -8.84 -9.30 -0.73
N ALA A 214 -9.94 -8.56 -0.64
CA ALA A 214 -10.38 -8.01 0.64
C ALA A 214 -10.68 -9.10 1.69
N ASP A 215 -11.35 -10.18 1.26
CA ASP A 215 -11.65 -11.33 2.11
C ASP A 215 -10.40 -12.09 2.53
N TYR A 216 -9.42 -12.21 1.64
CA TYR A 216 -8.12 -12.80 1.96
C TYR A 216 -7.40 -12.00 3.06
N VAL A 217 -7.33 -10.66 2.93
CA VAL A 217 -6.68 -9.83 3.95
C VAL A 217 -7.38 -9.94 5.31
N ASP A 218 -8.73 -9.90 5.33
CA ASP A 218 -9.50 -10.04 6.56
C ASP A 218 -9.27 -11.40 7.25
N ALA A 219 -9.06 -12.47 6.48
CA ALA A 219 -8.83 -13.81 7.01
C ALA A 219 -7.40 -14.00 7.56
N HIS A 220 -6.39 -13.37 6.95
CA HIS A 220 -4.98 -13.63 7.24
C HIS A 220 -4.30 -12.56 8.10
N PHE A 221 -4.82 -11.33 8.13
CA PHE A 221 -4.26 -10.20 8.88
C PHE A 221 -5.31 -9.55 9.79
N PRO A 222 -5.90 -10.31 10.72
CA PRO A 222 -6.83 -9.74 11.68
C PRO A 222 -6.14 -8.65 12.50
N GLY A 223 -6.82 -7.51 12.67
CA GLY A 223 -6.25 -6.35 13.37
C GLY A 223 -5.44 -5.40 12.49
N THR A 224 -5.45 -5.58 11.17
CA THR A 224 -4.99 -4.55 10.23
C THR A 224 -5.78 -3.25 10.44
N ILE A 225 -5.08 -2.12 10.41
CA ILE A 225 -5.68 -0.79 10.55
C ILE A 225 -5.47 -0.01 9.27
N ARG A 226 -6.55 0.60 8.79
CA ARG A 226 -6.54 1.54 7.67
C ARG A 226 -7.09 2.87 8.13
N MET A 227 -6.20 3.83 8.38
CA MET A 227 -6.62 5.15 8.82
C MET A 227 -7.02 6.03 7.63
N THR A 228 -8.21 6.62 7.69
CA THR A 228 -8.75 7.53 6.68
C THR A 228 -8.97 8.91 7.30
N ASN A 229 -8.70 9.98 6.54
CA ASN A 229 -8.72 11.34 7.07
C ASN A 229 -9.82 12.20 6.44
N LYS A 230 -10.82 12.58 7.21
CA LYS A 230 -11.88 13.53 6.81
C LYS A 230 -12.43 13.18 5.42
N ARG A 231 -12.32 14.10 4.46
CA ARG A 231 -12.74 13.89 3.07
C ARG A 231 -11.60 13.55 2.14
N ASP A 232 -10.52 12.93 2.63
CA ASP A 232 -9.46 12.42 1.78
C ASP A 232 -10.05 11.53 0.68
N LEU A 233 -9.76 11.90 -0.57
CA LEU A 233 -10.27 11.22 -1.75
C LEU A 233 -9.63 9.84 -1.95
N VAL A 234 -8.37 9.67 -1.57
CA VAL A 234 -7.55 8.51 -1.95
C VAL A 234 -8.12 7.18 -1.46
N PRO A 235 -8.63 7.04 -0.22
CA PRO A 235 -9.25 5.80 0.22
C PRO A 235 -10.54 5.43 -0.49
N THR A 236 -11.10 6.32 -1.32
CA THR A 236 -12.32 6.02 -2.09
C THR A 236 -12.05 5.57 -3.52
N ILE A 237 -10.78 5.50 -3.92
CA ILE A 237 -10.35 5.08 -5.25
C ILE A 237 -9.44 3.84 -5.20
N PRO A 238 -9.46 2.99 -6.24
CA PRO A 238 -10.46 2.92 -7.30
C PRO A 238 -11.88 2.68 -6.75
N GLY A 239 -12.89 3.04 -7.52
CA GLY A 239 -14.29 2.97 -7.07
C GLY A 239 -14.83 1.55 -7.03
N ARG A 240 -15.76 1.27 -6.10
CA ARG A 240 -16.40 -0.05 -5.95
C ARG A 240 -17.11 -0.55 -7.21
N PHE A 241 -17.58 0.37 -8.06
CA PHE A 241 -18.23 0.04 -9.33
C PHE A 241 -17.29 -0.63 -10.34
N LEU A 242 -15.97 -0.53 -10.14
CA LEU A 242 -14.94 -1.21 -10.93
C LEU A 242 -14.59 -2.61 -10.37
N GLY A 243 -15.34 -3.12 -9.38
CA GLY A 243 -15.09 -4.42 -8.76
C GLY A 243 -14.08 -4.40 -7.61
N TYR A 244 -13.59 -3.21 -7.23
CA TYR A 244 -12.69 -3.04 -6.09
C TYR A 244 -13.43 -3.07 -4.77
N ALA A 245 -12.79 -3.60 -3.72
CA ALA A 245 -13.30 -3.60 -2.37
C ALA A 245 -12.19 -3.25 -1.38
N HIS A 246 -12.58 -2.63 -0.27
CA HIS A 246 -11.71 -2.53 0.91
C HIS A 246 -11.91 -3.75 1.81
N PHE A 247 -10.82 -4.25 2.38
CA PHE A 247 -10.88 -5.11 3.57
C PHE A 247 -11.29 -4.29 4.81
N SER A 248 -11.58 -4.96 5.92
CA SER A 248 -12.03 -4.35 7.17
C SER A 248 -10.92 -3.53 7.85
N GLY A 249 -11.21 -2.97 9.03
CA GLY A 249 -10.19 -2.27 9.84
C GLY A 249 -10.07 -0.76 9.57
N GLU A 250 -11.09 -0.14 8.98
CA GLU A 250 -11.09 1.32 8.81
C GLU A 250 -11.17 2.04 10.16
N VAL A 251 -10.21 2.94 10.40
CA VAL A 251 -10.22 3.90 11.50
C VAL A 251 -10.33 5.29 10.88
N HIS A 252 -11.49 5.93 11.04
CA HIS A 252 -11.82 7.15 10.34
C HIS A 252 -11.72 8.38 11.24
N ILE A 253 -10.91 9.35 10.84
CA ILE A 253 -10.86 10.69 11.44
C ILE A 253 -11.99 11.51 10.80
N LYS A 254 -12.99 11.86 11.59
CA LYS A 254 -14.15 12.63 11.11
C LYS A 254 -13.82 14.11 10.94
N SER A 255 -14.73 14.82 10.28
CA SER A 255 -14.64 16.27 10.08
C SER A 255 -14.55 17.09 11.38
N ASP A 256 -15.08 16.55 12.49
CA ASP A 256 -15.04 17.11 13.85
C ASP A 256 -13.83 16.64 14.67
N ASP A 257 -12.84 16.01 14.01
CA ASP A 257 -11.64 15.40 14.58
C ASP A 257 -11.88 14.23 15.55
N SER A 258 -13.13 13.78 15.72
CA SER A 258 -13.41 12.52 16.42
C SER A 258 -12.94 11.33 15.58
N ILE A 259 -12.37 10.32 16.24
CA ILE A 259 -11.84 9.13 15.55
C ILE A 259 -12.72 7.94 15.89
N VAL A 260 -13.15 7.22 14.85
CA VAL A 260 -14.08 6.09 14.96
C VAL A 260 -13.53 4.85 14.27
N LEU A 261 -13.73 3.69 14.87
CA LEU A 261 -13.59 2.39 14.20
C LEU A 261 -14.86 2.10 13.40
N CYS A 262 -14.67 1.76 12.13
CA CYS A 262 -15.74 1.46 11.19
C CYS A 262 -15.79 -0.04 10.95
N HIS A 263 -16.90 -0.67 11.34
CA HIS A 263 -17.00 -2.12 11.34
C HIS A 263 -17.24 -2.69 9.94
N GLY A 264 -16.43 -3.69 9.57
CA GLY A 264 -16.53 -4.43 8.32
C GLY A 264 -15.89 -3.73 7.11
N GLN A 265 -16.06 -4.36 5.95
CA GLN A 265 -15.59 -3.87 4.66
C GLN A 265 -16.46 -2.73 4.13
N ASP A 266 -15.84 -1.73 3.49
CA ASP A 266 -16.51 -0.61 2.82
C ASP A 266 -17.72 -0.05 3.60
N ASN A 267 -17.48 0.34 4.87
CA ASN A 267 -18.50 0.85 5.78
C ASN A 267 -19.08 2.19 5.30
N THR A 268 -20.41 2.30 5.28
CA THR A 268 -21.15 3.47 4.78
C THR A 268 -21.42 4.55 5.83
N GLY A 269 -20.82 4.41 7.02
CA GLY A 269 -20.84 5.40 8.10
C GLY A 269 -19.59 6.28 8.18
N CYS A 270 -18.54 5.96 7.41
CA CYS A 270 -17.19 6.56 7.51
C CYS A 270 -16.72 7.20 6.19
N ILE A 271 -15.54 6.85 5.66
CA ILE A 271 -15.00 7.56 4.48
C ILE A 271 -15.93 7.51 3.27
N ILE A 272 -16.69 6.42 3.09
CA ILE A 272 -17.67 6.30 1.99
C ILE A 272 -18.85 7.27 2.17
N LYS A 273 -19.22 7.58 3.42
CA LYS A 273 -20.23 8.58 3.73
C LYS A 273 -19.71 9.98 3.45
N ASP A 274 -18.48 10.25 3.87
CA ASP A 274 -17.85 11.57 3.79
C ASP A 274 -17.43 11.90 2.35
N VAL A 275 -17.13 10.87 1.54
CA VAL A 275 -16.74 10.96 0.13
C VAL A 275 -17.57 9.96 -0.70
N PRO A 276 -18.86 10.25 -0.97
CA PRO A 276 -19.75 9.35 -1.72
C PRO A 276 -19.41 9.29 -3.22
N SER A 277 -18.66 10.27 -3.73
CA SER A 277 -18.17 10.33 -5.10
C SER A 277 -16.85 11.11 -5.16
N ILE A 278 -16.13 10.98 -6.28
CA ILE A 278 -14.86 11.68 -6.48
C ILE A 278 -14.98 13.20 -6.38
N PHE A 279 -16.17 13.76 -6.66
CA PHE A 279 -16.43 15.20 -6.57
C PHE A 279 -16.63 15.71 -5.13
N SER A 280 -16.78 14.80 -4.17
CA SER A 280 -16.96 15.14 -2.75
C SER A 280 -15.66 15.05 -1.95
N GLY A 281 -14.61 14.48 -2.55
CA GLY A 281 -13.31 14.29 -1.92
C GLY A 281 -12.39 15.50 -2.08
N ASP A 282 -11.43 15.61 -1.18
CA ASP A 282 -10.41 16.64 -1.13
C ASP A 282 -9.03 16.00 -0.95
N VAL A 283 -8.24 16.01 -2.02
CA VAL A 283 -6.88 15.45 -2.03
C VAL A 283 -5.91 16.24 -1.13
N THR A 284 -6.22 17.48 -0.76
CA THR A 284 -5.36 18.27 0.12
C THR A 284 -5.33 17.72 1.54
N LEU A 285 -6.40 17.05 1.96
CA LEU A 285 -6.52 16.35 3.25
C LEU A 285 -5.72 15.04 3.27
N HIS A 286 -5.26 14.55 2.12
CA HIS A 286 -4.58 13.27 2.02
C HIS A 286 -3.30 13.20 2.85
N LYS A 287 -2.55 14.32 3.01
CA LYS A 287 -1.33 14.34 3.83
C LYS A 287 -1.57 14.26 5.33
N GLY A 288 -2.83 14.24 5.78
CA GLY A 288 -3.19 14.22 7.19
C GLY A 288 -3.54 15.60 7.77
N PRO A 289 -3.39 15.79 9.10
CA PRO A 289 -2.67 14.91 10.01
C PRO A 289 -3.34 13.56 10.25
N TYR A 290 -2.54 12.52 10.38
CA TYR A 290 -2.94 11.22 10.92
C TYR A 290 -2.29 11.05 12.28
N LEU A 291 -3.09 10.98 13.35
CA LEU A 291 -2.58 10.93 14.74
C LEU A 291 -1.61 12.08 15.06
N GLY A 292 -1.84 13.27 14.51
CA GLY A 292 -0.98 14.43 14.67
C GLY A 292 0.26 14.46 13.76
N VAL A 293 0.50 13.43 12.94
CA VAL A 293 1.64 13.33 12.03
C VAL A 293 1.24 13.74 10.61
N ILE A 294 2.03 14.61 9.98
CA ILE A 294 1.85 14.99 8.57
C ILE A 294 2.72 14.09 7.70
N MET A 295 2.12 13.48 6.67
CA MET A 295 2.76 12.52 5.76
C MET A 295 3.67 13.23 4.76
N LYS A 296 4.85 13.64 5.24
CA LYS A 296 5.93 14.25 4.47
C LYS A 296 7.26 14.05 5.18
N CYS A 297 8.36 14.18 4.45
CA CYS A 297 9.68 14.34 5.05
C CYS A 297 9.94 15.82 5.41
N PRO A 298 10.18 16.17 6.68
CA PRO A 298 10.54 17.54 7.05
C PRO A 298 12.01 17.89 6.76
N ALA A 299 12.89 16.89 6.69
CA ALA A 299 14.34 17.09 6.57
C ALA A 299 14.83 17.30 5.12
N ASN A 300 14.03 16.95 4.10
CA ASN A 300 14.39 17.16 2.70
C ASN A 300 14.43 18.64 2.30
N ASP A 301 13.80 19.54 3.06
CA ASP A 301 13.79 20.98 2.79
C ASP A 301 15.18 21.64 3.01
N ASN A 302 16.12 20.94 3.67
CA ASN A 302 17.46 21.43 4.01
C ASN A 302 18.61 20.66 3.34
N ILE A 303 18.33 19.68 2.47
CA ILE A 303 19.39 18.95 1.77
C ILE A 303 19.63 19.62 0.40
N PRO A 304 20.85 20.11 0.10
CA PRO A 304 21.17 20.61 -1.23
C PRO A 304 20.84 19.55 -2.29
N ALA A 305 20.12 19.97 -3.34
CA ALA A 305 19.79 19.08 -4.46
C ALA A 305 21.07 18.39 -4.94
N VAL A 306 21.07 17.06 -4.95
CA VAL A 306 22.17 16.28 -5.52
C VAL A 306 22.21 16.63 -7.00
N VAL A 307 23.29 17.28 -7.43
CA VAL A 307 23.57 17.53 -8.84
C VAL A 307 23.66 16.16 -9.51
N ALA A 308 22.76 15.90 -10.46
CA ALA A 308 22.81 14.69 -11.27
C ALA A 308 24.22 14.52 -11.86
N PRO A 309 24.77 13.29 -11.90
CA PRO A 309 26.07 13.08 -12.52
C PRO A 309 26.01 13.56 -13.99
N PRO A 310 27.06 14.23 -14.50
CA PRO A 310 27.02 14.82 -15.82
C PRO A 310 26.76 13.72 -16.86
N THR A 311 25.72 13.91 -17.66
CA THR A 311 25.43 13.06 -18.82
C THR A 311 26.66 13.04 -19.71
N ARG A 312 27.27 11.86 -19.88
CA ARG A 312 28.41 11.67 -20.77
C ARG A 312 27.92 11.94 -22.19
N ASN A 313 28.35 13.08 -22.73
CA ASN A 313 28.04 13.51 -24.08
C ASN A 313 28.74 12.55 -25.05
N THR A 314 28.01 11.60 -25.66
CA THR A 314 28.55 10.77 -26.74
C THR A 314 28.51 11.57 -28.05
N GLY A 315 29.46 12.50 -28.15
CA GLY A 315 29.82 13.18 -29.40
C GLY A 315 31.05 12.51 -29.99
N THR A 316 30.87 11.90 -31.16
CA THR A 316 31.87 11.24 -32.02
C THR A 316 33.06 12.15 -32.35
N GLY A 317 34.30 11.63 -32.27
CA GLY A 317 35.48 12.34 -32.77
C GLY A 317 36.83 11.66 -32.49
N SER A 318 37.14 10.64 -33.29
CA SER A 318 38.45 10.07 -33.68
C SER A 318 39.78 10.52 -33.05
N GLY A 319 40.63 9.53 -32.74
CA GLY A 319 42.10 9.60 -32.78
C GLY A 319 42.76 9.23 -31.44
N SER A 320 43.16 7.98 -31.20
CA SER A 320 44.38 7.28 -31.67
C SER A 320 45.42 7.12 -30.54
N GLY A 321 45.81 5.86 -30.24
CA GLY A 321 46.97 5.47 -29.41
C GLY A 321 46.57 4.83 -28.06
N ASP A 322 46.30 3.54 -28.02
CA ASP A 322 47.25 2.44 -27.70
C ASP A 322 47.75 2.43 -26.24
N ILE A 323 47.33 1.40 -25.47
CA ILE A 323 48.15 0.24 -25.07
C ILE A 323 47.27 -0.70 -24.21
N VAL A 324 46.93 -1.87 -24.78
CA VAL A 324 46.99 -3.25 -24.22
C VAL A 324 46.77 -3.41 -22.70
N GLY A 325 45.84 -4.23 -22.17
CA GLY A 325 44.98 -5.28 -22.74
C GLY A 325 44.20 -5.98 -21.60
N ASP A 326 43.36 -6.93 -22.01
CA ASP A 326 42.74 -8.01 -21.22
C ASP A 326 41.51 -7.66 -20.34
N ILE A 327 40.35 -8.30 -20.40
CA ILE A 327 39.89 -9.57 -21.01
C ILE A 327 38.35 -9.48 -21.20
N LEU A 328 37.87 -10.08 -22.30
CA LEU A 328 36.48 -10.31 -22.65
C LEU A 328 35.90 -11.56 -21.98
N ASP A 329 34.57 -11.59 -21.92
CA ASP A 329 33.64 -12.73 -21.82
C ASP A 329 33.35 -13.32 -20.42
N VAL A 330 32.14 -13.17 -19.84
CA VAL A 330 30.78 -13.64 -20.22
C VAL A 330 30.52 -15.07 -19.71
N ILE A 331 29.60 -15.17 -18.73
CA ILE A 331 28.78 -16.32 -18.29
C ILE A 331 29.50 -17.55 -17.71
N GLY A 332 29.15 -17.90 -16.46
CA GLY A 332 29.26 -19.27 -15.95
C GLY A 332 29.53 -19.38 -14.45
N ASN A 333 28.52 -19.87 -13.71
CA ASN A 333 28.59 -20.55 -12.41
C ASN A 333 29.37 -19.89 -11.27
N LEU A 334 28.64 -19.34 -10.29
CA LEU A 334 28.63 -19.77 -8.88
C LEU A 334 27.34 -19.29 -8.21
#